data_AF-V5GC57-F1
#
_entry.id   AF-V5GC57-F1
#
_cell.length_a   1.000
_cell.length_b   1.000
_cell.length_c   1.000
_cell.angle_alpha   90.00
_cell.angle_beta   90.00
_cell.angle_gamma   90.00
#
_symmetry.space_group_name_H-M   'P 1'
#
loop_
_entity.id
_entity.type
_entity.pdbx_description
1 polymer ?
#
loop_
_entity_poly.entity_id
_entity_poly.type
_entity_poly.pdbx_seq_one_letter_code
_entity_poly.pdbx_strand_id
1 'polypeptide(L)'
;MYMKTWPGWQRSKEYFSGKLNFKDWYEKFRQYIVVRLNYLIKNGYASVIEEMKREKKRDVDRLNPIKTYTEHGSQTDALAPKSFAPFSICINCPPSVVNSVVFGDSEDDIILRHHPELLWTNIDTMQLIHWPFIEVEFFTPELSFKRRNCFEYTRYINFTNIPLTYDKCEYIDQIEIIDPSNGRNCYTLNMLRCYVKEYMSILKSVKDIDVDVLKVGIILNQFLADIEEINMNNTMATNTSVVFNIGRSVFLRNKKISRASYTTKGPNNPVGYSEIIVPKVETSLIFFKGVQDLNTPEVSFSYLNIIKNCLKSNDVKSAINPIKPLIIYKCSFCQLNLKEEAAIIKHLQEVHKMDPNVICIKCKKSLSVCLLSSVRWKHICTTNPISLQQHSKQVPITL
;
A
#
# COMPACT_ATOMS: atom_id res chain seq x y z
N MET A 1 -19.69 8.94 -11.68
CA MET A 1 -18.43 9.62 -12.07
C MET A 1 -17.80 9.02 -13.35
N TYR A 2 -17.91 7.71 -13.60
CA TYR A 2 -17.37 7.04 -14.82
C TYR A 2 -17.90 7.52 -16.17
N MET A 3 -19.15 7.98 -16.25
CA MET A 3 -19.63 8.63 -17.47
C MET A 3 -18.75 9.82 -17.84
N LYS A 4 -18.12 10.52 -16.87
CA LYS A 4 -17.40 11.77 -17.14
C LYS A 4 -16.23 11.66 -18.12
N THR A 5 -15.60 10.49 -18.19
CA THR A 5 -14.44 10.20 -19.04
C THR A 5 -14.81 9.51 -20.35
N TRP A 6 -16.08 9.14 -20.56
CA TRP A 6 -16.54 8.63 -21.84
C TRP A 6 -16.66 9.80 -22.84
N PRO A 7 -16.04 9.77 -24.03
CA PRO A 7 -16.20 10.86 -25.00
C PRO A 7 -17.60 10.93 -25.65
N GLY A 8 -18.45 9.91 -25.48
CA GLY A 8 -19.73 9.79 -26.19
C GLY A 8 -20.78 10.86 -25.83
N TRP A 9 -20.98 11.12 -24.54
CA TRP A 9 -21.91 12.14 -24.03
C TRP A 9 -21.36 13.58 -24.19
N GLN A 10 -20.04 13.80 -24.19
CA GLN A 10 -19.41 15.10 -24.51
C GLN A 10 -19.67 15.57 -25.95
N ARG A 11 -20.11 14.68 -26.84
CA ARG A 11 -20.50 15.00 -28.22
C ARG A 11 -22.01 15.20 -28.38
N SER A 12 -22.79 15.02 -27.32
CA SER A 12 -24.25 15.18 -27.35
C SER A 12 -24.68 16.60 -27.00
N LYS A 13 -25.58 17.16 -27.81
CA LYS A 13 -26.27 18.44 -27.53
C LYS A 13 -27.05 18.40 -26.20
N GLU A 14 -27.44 17.22 -25.74
CA GLU A 14 -28.19 17.02 -24.48
C GLU A 14 -27.33 17.25 -23.23
N TYR A 15 -26.01 17.01 -23.32
CA TYR A 15 -25.08 17.25 -22.22
C TYR A 15 -24.85 18.75 -21.99
N PHE A 16 -24.58 19.50 -23.07
CA PHE A 16 -24.37 20.95 -23.01
C PHE A 16 -25.64 21.73 -22.67
N SER A 17 -26.81 21.19 -22.98
CA SER A 17 -28.10 21.80 -22.63
C SER A 17 -28.60 21.45 -21.22
N GLY A 18 -27.86 20.63 -20.46
CA GLY A 18 -28.26 20.22 -19.10
C GLY A 18 -29.48 19.29 -19.04
N LYS A 19 -29.99 18.82 -20.18
CA LYS A 19 -31.20 17.97 -20.31
C LYS A 19 -30.86 16.48 -20.42
N LEU A 20 -29.69 16.07 -19.94
CA LEU A 20 -29.19 14.71 -20.12
C LEU A 20 -30.01 13.72 -19.28
N ASN A 21 -30.74 12.83 -19.95
CA ASN A 21 -31.39 11.69 -19.29
C ASN A 21 -30.33 10.64 -18.92
N PHE A 22 -29.99 10.55 -17.62
CA PHE A 22 -28.97 9.64 -17.14
C PHE A 22 -29.28 8.16 -17.38
N LYS A 23 -30.55 7.76 -17.40
CA LYS A 23 -30.94 6.35 -17.60
C LYS A 23 -30.64 5.89 -19.03
N ASP A 24 -31.04 6.68 -20.02
CA ASP A 24 -30.83 6.37 -21.44
C ASP A 24 -29.34 6.42 -21.81
N TRP A 25 -28.61 7.37 -21.22
CA TRP A 25 -27.18 7.50 -21.43
C TRP A 25 -26.35 6.43 -20.72
N TYR A 26 -26.82 5.93 -19.58
CA TYR A 26 -26.22 4.76 -18.93
C TYR A 26 -26.31 3.53 -19.84
N GLU A 27 -27.45 3.32 -20.50
CA GLU A 27 -27.61 2.19 -21.42
C GLU A 27 -26.70 2.30 -22.65
N LYS A 28 -26.58 3.49 -23.23
CA LYS A 28 -25.61 3.74 -24.32
C LYS A 28 -24.16 3.53 -23.87
N PHE A 29 -23.83 3.93 -22.63
CA PHE A 29 -22.50 3.69 -22.06
C PHE A 29 -22.22 2.19 -21.87
N ARG A 30 -23.19 1.44 -21.32
CA ARG A 30 -23.13 -0.02 -21.18
C ARG A 30 -22.88 -0.68 -22.54
N GLN A 31 -23.65 -0.32 -23.56
CA GLN A 31 -23.46 -0.83 -24.92
C GLN A 31 -22.06 -0.51 -25.48
N TYR A 32 -21.58 0.72 -25.28
CA TYR A 32 -20.22 1.11 -25.69
C TYR A 32 -19.15 0.25 -25.03
N ILE A 33 -19.25 0.01 -23.71
CA ILE A 33 -18.31 -0.84 -22.98
C ILE A 33 -18.36 -2.28 -23.50
N VAL A 34 -19.55 -2.84 -23.69
CA VAL A 34 -19.73 -4.20 -24.25
C VAL A 34 -19.09 -4.32 -25.63
N VAL A 35 -19.35 -3.37 -26.54
CA VAL A 35 -18.76 -3.37 -27.89
C VAL A 35 -17.23 -3.24 -27.83
N ARG A 36 -16.69 -2.35 -26.99
CA ARG A 36 -15.24 -2.17 -26.84
C ARG A 36 -14.57 -3.42 -26.27
N LEU A 37 -15.16 -4.03 -25.24
CA LEU A 37 -14.66 -5.28 -24.67
C LEU A 37 -14.69 -6.41 -25.70
N ASN A 38 -15.80 -6.59 -26.42
CA ASN A 38 -15.92 -7.60 -27.46
C ASN A 38 -14.94 -7.36 -28.62
N TYR A 39 -14.69 -6.11 -28.99
CA TYR A 39 -13.67 -5.75 -29.99
C TYR A 39 -12.26 -6.12 -29.50
N LEU A 40 -11.93 -5.80 -28.24
CA LEU A 40 -10.63 -6.14 -27.64
C LEU A 40 -10.44 -7.66 -27.53
N ILE A 41 -11.48 -8.40 -27.15
CA ILE A 41 -11.46 -9.87 -27.11
C ILE A 41 -11.28 -10.43 -28.52
N LYS A 42 -12.10 -9.99 -29.49
CA LYS A 42 -12.06 -10.54 -30.85
C LYS A 42 -10.73 -10.28 -31.57
N ASN A 43 -10.13 -9.11 -31.38
CA ASN A 43 -8.96 -8.68 -32.14
C ASN A 43 -7.64 -8.81 -31.35
N GLY A 44 -7.65 -8.64 -30.03
CA GLY A 44 -6.45 -8.67 -29.19
C GLY A 44 -6.14 -10.04 -28.58
N TYR A 45 -7.16 -10.84 -28.26
CA TYR A 45 -6.99 -12.07 -27.49
C TYR A 45 -6.12 -13.11 -28.20
N ALA A 46 -6.28 -13.28 -29.52
CA ALA A 46 -5.48 -14.23 -30.29
C ALA A 46 -3.98 -13.88 -30.27
N SER A 47 -3.65 -12.59 -30.39
CA SER A 47 -2.26 -12.11 -30.33
C SER A 47 -1.62 -12.34 -28.97
N VAL A 48 -2.36 -12.09 -27.88
CA VAL A 48 -1.86 -12.30 -26.51
C VAL A 48 -1.69 -13.79 -26.20
N ILE A 49 -2.62 -14.64 -26.65
CA ILE A 49 -2.49 -16.10 -26.48
C ILE A 49 -1.31 -16.66 -27.28
N GLU A 50 -1.08 -16.17 -28.50
CA GLU A 50 0.08 -16.50 -29.33
C GLU A 50 1.40 -16.08 -28.64
N GLU A 51 1.45 -14.89 -28.07
CA GLU A 51 2.60 -14.35 -27.33
C GLU A 51 2.87 -15.17 -26.06
N MET A 52 1.83 -15.48 -25.29
CA MET A 52 1.93 -16.38 -24.11
C MET A 52 2.41 -17.80 -24.46
N LYS A 53 2.02 -18.33 -25.64
CA LYS A 53 2.50 -19.63 -26.12
C LYS A 53 3.97 -19.58 -26.54
N ARG A 54 4.42 -18.46 -27.15
CA ARG A 54 5.83 -18.25 -27.54
C ARG A 54 6.72 -18.09 -26.31
N GLU A 55 6.27 -17.38 -25.29
CA GLU A 55 7.02 -17.23 -24.02
C GLU A 55 7.17 -18.55 -23.25
N LYS A 56 6.10 -19.35 -23.16
CA LYS A 56 6.19 -20.70 -22.58
C LYS A 56 7.22 -21.60 -23.26
N LYS A 57 7.43 -21.43 -24.57
CA LYS A 57 8.43 -22.18 -25.32
C LYS A 57 9.86 -21.70 -25.00
N ARG A 58 10.05 -20.38 -24.83
CA ARG A 58 11.34 -19.77 -24.44
C ARG A 58 11.76 -20.10 -23.00
N ASP A 59 10.82 -20.23 -22.07
CA ASP A 59 11.11 -20.63 -20.69
C ASP A 59 11.59 -22.08 -20.57
N VAL A 60 11.11 -22.97 -21.45
CA VAL A 60 11.58 -24.37 -21.52
C VAL A 60 12.99 -24.44 -22.11
N ASP A 61 13.32 -23.60 -23.09
CA ASP A 61 14.66 -23.53 -23.68
C ASP A 61 15.70 -22.88 -22.75
N ARG A 62 15.28 -21.99 -21.83
CA ARG A 62 16.15 -21.37 -20.79
C ARG A 62 16.56 -22.33 -19.65
N LEU A 63 15.93 -23.51 -19.54
CA LEU A 63 16.32 -24.55 -18.58
C LEU A 63 17.45 -25.47 -19.08
N ASN A 64 17.95 -25.27 -20.31
CA ASN A 64 19.22 -25.85 -20.76
C ASN A 64 20.36 -24.88 -20.41
N PRO A 65 21.26 -25.24 -19.47
CA PRO A 65 22.41 -24.41 -19.16
C PRO A 65 23.42 -24.53 -20.30
N ILE A 66 24.15 -23.45 -20.55
CA ILE A 66 25.18 -23.28 -21.60
C ILE A 66 24.62 -22.67 -22.90
N LYS A 67 24.53 -21.34 -22.88
CA LYS A 67 25.24 -20.48 -23.84
C LYS A 67 25.21 -19.04 -23.36
N THR A 68 26.39 -18.56 -22.98
CA THR A 68 26.79 -17.15 -23.06
C THR A 68 26.38 -16.57 -24.41
N TYR A 69 25.83 -15.35 -24.46
CA TYR A 69 26.31 -14.23 -25.28
C TYR A 69 25.34 -13.02 -25.24
N THR A 70 25.93 -11.90 -24.82
CA THR A 70 25.83 -10.49 -25.27
C THR A 70 24.46 -9.85 -25.59
N GLU A 71 24.21 -8.79 -24.82
CA GLU A 71 23.33 -7.66 -25.12
C GLU A 71 23.60 -7.05 -26.51
N HIS A 72 22.53 -6.81 -27.26
CA HIS A 72 22.39 -5.63 -28.12
C HIS A 72 20.92 -5.21 -28.13
N GLY A 73 20.68 -3.92 -27.88
CA GLY A 73 19.41 -3.41 -27.38
C GLY A 73 18.28 -3.27 -28.40
N SER A 74 17.07 -3.27 -27.85
CA SER A 74 15.96 -2.38 -28.20
C SER A 74 14.93 -2.43 -27.07
N GLN A 75 14.39 -1.26 -26.72
CA GLN A 75 13.40 -1.02 -25.67
C GLN A 75 12.28 -2.08 -25.61
N THR A 76 12.33 -2.92 -24.57
CA THR A 76 11.25 -3.42 -23.67
C THR A 76 11.66 -4.79 -23.13
N ASP A 77 12.75 -4.83 -22.35
CA ASP A 77 13.06 -5.98 -21.50
C ASP A 77 12.35 -5.81 -20.17
N ALA A 78 11.10 -6.27 -20.11
CA ALA A 78 10.47 -6.60 -18.84
C ALA A 78 10.10 -8.08 -18.88
N LEU A 79 10.85 -8.86 -18.10
CA LEU A 79 10.43 -10.16 -17.57
C LEU A 79 9.13 -9.93 -16.79
N ALA A 80 7.98 -9.91 -17.45
CA ALA A 80 6.70 -9.84 -16.76
C ALA A 80 6.23 -11.26 -16.41
N PRO A 81 5.65 -11.48 -15.22
CA PRO A 81 5.10 -12.78 -14.86
C PRO A 81 3.84 -12.97 -15.69
N LYS A 82 3.60 -14.21 -16.16
CA LYS A 82 2.35 -14.68 -16.78
C LYS A 82 1.14 -13.82 -16.40
N SER A 83 0.84 -12.81 -17.23
CA SER A 83 -0.15 -11.81 -16.90
C SER A 83 -1.54 -12.44 -17.01
N PHE A 84 -2.23 -12.45 -15.88
CA PHE A 84 -3.46 -13.17 -15.62
C PHE A 84 -4.73 -12.61 -16.27
N ALA A 85 -4.61 -11.53 -17.03
CA ALA A 85 -5.63 -11.02 -17.92
C ALA A 85 -4.92 -10.13 -18.95
N PRO A 86 -5.33 -10.14 -20.24
CA PRO A 86 -4.80 -9.21 -21.25
C PRO A 86 -5.20 -7.75 -20.99
N PHE A 87 -5.95 -7.47 -19.91
CA PHE A 87 -6.47 -6.17 -19.55
C PHE A 87 -6.56 -6.02 -18.01
N SER A 88 -6.23 -4.83 -17.53
CA SER A 88 -6.44 -4.44 -16.13
C SER A 88 -7.71 -3.60 -16.02
N ILE A 89 -8.54 -3.87 -15.00
CA ILE A 89 -9.73 -3.06 -14.72
C ILE A 89 -9.40 -2.14 -13.55
N CYS A 90 -9.32 -0.84 -13.82
CA CYS A 90 -9.21 0.19 -12.79
C CYS A 90 -10.61 0.55 -12.27
N ILE A 91 -10.90 0.21 -11.02
CA ILE A 91 -12.16 0.54 -10.34
C ILE A 91 -11.91 1.76 -9.42
N ASN A 92 -12.45 2.90 -9.81
CA ASN A 92 -12.52 4.16 -9.06
C ASN A 92 -13.89 4.32 -8.38
N CYS A 93 -14.02 3.80 -7.16
CA CYS A 93 -15.23 3.93 -6.35
C CYS A 93 -14.89 4.52 -4.96
N PRO A 94 -15.91 4.98 -4.20
CA PRO A 94 -15.67 5.41 -2.81
C PRO A 94 -14.95 4.30 -2.02
N PRO A 95 -14.09 4.64 -1.05
CA PRO A 95 -13.23 3.65 -0.38
C PRO A 95 -13.99 2.45 0.21
N SER A 96 -15.14 2.71 0.85
CA SER A 96 -16.02 1.67 1.41
C SER A 96 -16.52 0.68 0.36
N VAL A 97 -16.72 1.15 -0.87
CA VAL A 97 -17.19 0.34 -2.00
C VAL A 97 -16.08 -0.59 -2.46
N VAL A 98 -14.86 -0.09 -2.63
CA VAL A 98 -13.69 -0.90 -3.03
C VAL A 98 -13.57 -2.14 -2.14
N ASN A 99 -13.72 -1.96 -0.84
CA ASN A 99 -13.57 -3.00 0.17
C ASN A 99 -14.71 -4.04 0.11
N SER A 100 -15.94 -3.59 -0.17
CA SER A 100 -17.16 -4.40 -0.17
C SER A 100 -17.58 -4.95 -1.54
N VAL A 101 -16.92 -4.55 -2.64
CA VAL A 101 -17.26 -4.97 -4.02
C VAL A 101 -17.18 -6.48 -4.17
N VAL A 102 -18.27 -7.09 -4.62
CA VAL A 102 -18.36 -8.52 -4.94
C VAL A 102 -18.92 -8.63 -6.34
N PHE A 103 -18.48 -9.64 -7.07
CA PHE A 103 -19.04 -9.95 -8.37
C PHE A 103 -19.95 -11.17 -8.19
N GLY A 104 -21.21 -11.01 -8.58
CA GLY A 104 -22.18 -12.09 -8.70
C GLY A 104 -22.62 -12.24 -10.14
N ASP A 105 -23.38 -13.28 -10.41
CA ASP A 105 -23.92 -13.53 -11.75
C ASP A 105 -25.42 -13.22 -11.79
N SER A 106 -25.87 -12.74 -12.95
CA SER A 106 -27.27 -12.54 -13.31
C SER A 106 -27.44 -12.88 -14.79
N GLU A 107 -27.95 -14.08 -15.07
CA GLU A 107 -28.15 -14.58 -16.44
C GLU A 107 -26.82 -14.58 -17.24
N ASP A 108 -26.73 -13.77 -18.30
CA ASP A 108 -25.55 -13.59 -19.14
C ASP A 108 -24.60 -12.47 -18.65
N ASP A 109 -24.97 -11.74 -17.60
CA ASP A 109 -24.24 -10.59 -17.06
C ASP A 109 -23.50 -10.90 -15.74
N ILE A 110 -22.31 -10.31 -15.58
CA ILE A 110 -21.64 -10.21 -14.28
C ILE A 110 -22.17 -8.95 -13.59
N ILE A 111 -22.81 -9.11 -12.45
CA ILE A 111 -23.33 -8.01 -11.63
C ILE A 111 -22.40 -7.69 -10.47
N LEU A 112 -22.18 -6.40 -10.25
CA LEU A 112 -21.45 -5.91 -9.10
C LEU A 112 -22.42 -5.76 -7.92
N ARG A 113 -22.19 -6.53 -6.86
CA ARG A 113 -22.92 -6.47 -5.59
C ARG A 113 -22.00 -5.90 -4.50
N HIS A 114 -22.59 -5.46 -3.40
CA HIS A 114 -21.85 -5.03 -2.22
C HIS A 114 -22.16 -6.00 -1.08
N HIS A 115 -21.12 -6.55 -0.45
CA HIS A 115 -21.32 -7.21 0.84
C HIS A 115 -21.64 -6.18 1.92
N PRO A 116 -22.33 -6.59 2.99
CA PRO A 116 -22.51 -5.76 4.18
C PRO A 116 -21.16 -5.26 4.70
N GLU A 117 -21.14 -4.01 5.16
CA GLU A 117 -19.98 -3.41 5.79
C GLU A 117 -19.62 -4.20 7.05
N LEU A 118 -18.32 -4.40 7.28
CA LEU A 118 -17.83 -4.97 8.54
C LEU A 118 -17.99 -3.94 9.66
N LEU A 119 -18.33 -4.43 10.86
CA LEU A 119 -18.39 -3.59 12.05
C LEU A 119 -17.02 -2.99 12.34
N TRP A 120 -17.01 -1.70 12.69
CA TRP A 120 -15.79 -1.02 13.08
C TRP A 120 -15.25 -1.58 14.39
N THR A 121 -13.94 -1.81 14.42
CA THR A 121 -13.19 -2.18 15.61
C THR A 121 -12.27 -1.01 15.91
N ASN A 122 -12.21 -0.58 17.18
CA ASN A 122 -11.34 0.51 17.57
C ASN A 122 -9.89 0.16 17.25
N ILE A 123 -9.19 1.11 16.63
CA ILE A 123 -7.77 1.02 16.31
C ILE A 123 -6.99 1.98 17.20
N ASP A 124 -5.81 1.57 17.65
CA ASP A 124 -4.90 2.45 18.40
C ASP A 124 -3.99 3.27 17.46
N THR A 125 -3.16 4.14 18.04
CA THR A 125 -2.20 4.98 17.30
C THR A 125 -1.22 4.15 16.45
N MET A 126 -0.78 3.00 16.96
CA MET A 126 0.17 2.12 16.25
C MET A 126 -0.47 1.53 15.00
N GLN A 127 -1.71 1.06 15.12
CA GLN A 127 -2.51 0.54 14.02
C GLN A 127 -2.87 1.65 13.03
N LEU A 128 -3.25 2.84 13.51
CA LEU A 128 -3.56 4.00 12.67
C LEU A 128 -2.38 4.40 11.79
N ILE A 129 -1.18 4.50 12.35
CA ILE A 129 0.04 4.87 11.60
C ILE A 129 0.34 3.88 10.48
N HIS A 130 -0.05 2.61 10.62
CA HIS A 130 0.10 1.56 9.60
C HIS A 130 -1.16 1.29 8.79
N TRP A 131 -2.22 2.06 9.01
CA TRP A 131 -3.49 1.86 8.34
C TRP A 131 -3.40 2.31 6.87
N PRO A 132 -4.02 1.59 5.92
CA PRO A 132 -4.01 2.00 4.52
C PRO A 132 -4.38 3.47 4.32
N PHE A 133 -3.66 4.14 3.41
CA PHE A 133 -3.87 5.53 3.02
C PHE A 133 -3.65 6.59 4.13
N ILE A 134 -3.14 6.20 5.30
CA ILE A 134 -2.78 7.15 6.34
C ILE A 134 -1.38 7.70 6.11
N GLU A 135 -1.27 9.01 6.28
CA GLU A 135 -0.04 9.75 6.36
C GLU A 135 0.03 10.51 7.69
N VAL A 136 1.22 10.55 8.27
CA VAL A 136 1.53 11.30 9.48
C VAL A 136 2.70 12.23 9.19
N GLU A 137 2.50 13.51 9.43
CA GLU A 137 3.55 14.52 9.44
C GLU A 137 3.86 14.90 10.88
N PHE A 138 5.15 14.92 11.20
CA PHE A 138 5.66 15.31 12.50
C PHE A 138 6.56 16.53 12.33
N PHE A 139 6.36 17.52 13.19
CA PHE A 139 7.14 18.75 13.17
C PHE A 139 7.46 19.25 14.58
N THR A 140 8.74 19.54 14.79
CA THR A 140 9.28 20.37 15.87
C THR A 140 10.30 21.34 15.25
N PRO A 141 10.81 22.34 16.00
CA PRO A 141 11.81 23.27 15.48
C PRO A 141 13.09 22.60 14.93
N GLU A 142 13.47 21.43 15.48
CA GLU A 142 14.70 20.73 15.12
C GLU A 142 14.49 19.43 14.35
N LEU A 143 13.28 18.87 14.30
CA LEU A 143 13.01 17.62 13.59
C LEU A 143 11.69 17.71 12.82
N SER A 144 11.74 17.39 11.52
CA SER A 144 10.53 17.15 10.74
C SER A 144 10.68 15.96 9.82
N PHE A 145 9.67 15.10 9.85
CA PHE A 145 9.56 13.96 8.96
C PHE A 145 8.11 13.72 8.57
N LYS A 146 7.95 12.94 7.52
CA LYS A 146 6.66 12.49 7.01
C LYS A 146 6.72 10.98 6.81
N ARG A 147 5.61 10.31 7.13
CA ARG A 147 5.44 8.88 6.94
C ARG A 147 4.09 8.62 6.30
N ARG A 148 4.05 8.00 5.12
CA ARG A 148 2.83 7.75 4.35
C ARG A 148 2.72 6.29 3.95
N ASN A 149 1.57 5.68 4.21
CA ASN A 149 1.26 4.35 3.69
C ASN A 149 0.78 4.49 2.23
N CYS A 150 1.63 4.07 1.30
CA CYS A 150 1.43 4.17 -0.15
C CYS A 150 1.17 2.80 -0.79
N PHE A 151 0.23 2.05 -0.21
CA PHE A 151 -0.01 0.66 -0.60
C PHE A 151 -0.35 0.52 -2.08
N GLU A 152 0.21 -0.51 -2.70
CA GLU A 152 -0.08 -0.85 -4.08
C GLU A 152 -1.20 -1.89 -4.11
N TYR A 153 -2.24 -1.60 -4.89
CA TYR A 153 -3.38 -2.48 -5.09
C TYR A 153 -3.50 -2.83 -6.57
N THR A 154 -3.13 -4.07 -6.90
CA THR A 154 -3.21 -4.56 -8.28
C THR A 154 -4.39 -5.51 -8.42
N ARG A 155 -5.40 -5.08 -9.20
CA ARG A 155 -6.68 -5.76 -9.35
C ARG A 155 -6.84 -6.34 -10.74
N TYR A 156 -7.30 -7.58 -10.83
CA TYR A 156 -7.54 -8.24 -12.11
C TYR A 156 -8.63 -9.30 -11.98
N ILE A 157 -9.24 -9.60 -13.12
CA ILE A 157 -10.14 -10.74 -13.28
C ILE A 157 -9.28 -11.92 -13.73
N ASN A 158 -9.40 -13.08 -13.07
CA ASN A 158 -8.69 -14.29 -13.45
C ASN A 158 -9.62 -15.48 -13.67
N PHE A 159 -9.10 -16.55 -14.26
CA PHE A 159 -9.70 -17.86 -14.12
C PHE A 159 -9.19 -18.50 -12.82
N THR A 160 -10.09 -18.91 -11.93
CA THR A 160 -9.76 -19.31 -10.55
C THR A 160 -8.88 -20.56 -10.45
N ASN A 161 -8.70 -21.30 -11.54
CA ASN A 161 -7.88 -22.51 -11.63
C ASN A 161 -6.40 -22.22 -11.95
N ILE A 162 -6.01 -20.98 -12.21
CA ILE A 162 -4.62 -20.64 -12.49
C ILE A 162 -3.99 -20.06 -11.19
N PRO A 163 -2.87 -20.63 -10.69
CA PRO A 163 -2.23 -20.17 -9.45
C PRO A 163 -1.58 -18.81 -9.64
N LEU A 164 -1.95 -17.84 -8.80
CA LEU A 164 -1.39 -16.48 -8.84
C LEU A 164 0.13 -16.53 -8.69
N THR A 165 0.84 -16.22 -9.77
CA THR A 165 2.29 -15.97 -9.76
C THR A 165 2.50 -14.49 -9.52
N TYR A 166 3.27 -14.16 -8.48
CA TYR A 166 3.62 -12.80 -8.16
C TYR A 166 5.12 -12.62 -8.40
N ASP A 167 5.46 -11.61 -9.20
CA ASP A 167 6.85 -11.25 -9.41
C ASP A 167 7.50 -10.75 -8.14
N LYS A 168 8.83 -10.86 -8.09
CA LYS A 168 9.59 -10.39 -6.95
C LYS A 168 9.39 -8.87 -6.83
N CYS A 169 8.66 -8.43 -5.81
CA CYS A 169 8.59 -7.02 -5.47
C CYS A 169 9.96 -6.53 -5.01
N GLU A 170 10.42 -5.41 -5.56
CA GLU A 170 11.60 -4.74 -5.02
C GLU A 170 11.34 -4.32 -3.58
N TYR A 171 12.36 -4.47 -2.72
CA TYR A 171 12.22 -4.10 -1.32
C TYR A 171 12.23 -2.57 -1.16
N ILE A 172 13.17 -1.89 -1.82
CA ILE A 172 13.21 -0.44 -1.96
C ILE A 172 12.76 -0.14 -3.38
N ASP A 173 11.67 0.60 -3.50
CA ASP A 173 11.00 0.90 -4.78
C ASP A 173 11.53 2.22 -5.36
N GLN A 174 11.76 3.20 -4.49
CA GLN A 174 12.09 4.56 -4.92
C GLN A 174 12.88 5.31 -3.84
N ILE A 175 13.84 6.12 -4.27
CA ILE A 175 14.55 7.09 -3.42
C ILE A 175 14.56 8.42 -4.15
N GLU A 176 14.05 9.47 -3.52
CA GLU A 176 13.95 10.80 -4.12
C GLU A 176 14.56 11.88 -3.24
N ILE A 177 15.12 12.90 -3.89
CA ILE A 177 15.45 14.18 -3.25
C ILE A 177 14.18 15.04 -3.30
N ILE A 178 13.73 15.51 -2.14
CA ILE A 178 12.43 16.21 -2.03
C ILE A 178 12.51 17.58 -2.72
N ASP A 179 13.58 18.32 -2.45
CA ASP A 179 13.87 19.61 -3.07
C ASP A 179 15.32 19.64 -3.58
N PRO A 180 15.56 19.57 -4.90
CA PRO A 180 16.90 19.58 -5.47
C PRO A 180 17.72 20.85 -5.14
N SER A 181 17.08 21.94 -4.72
CA SER A 181 17.76 23.19 -4.37
C SER A 181 18.36 23.18 -2.96
N ASN A 182 17.95 22.25 -2.10
CA ASN A 182 18.41 22.17 -0.71
C ASN A 182 19.51 21.12 -0.51
N GLY A 183 20.49 21.45 0.34
CA GLY A 183 21.53 20.51 0.76
C GLY A 183 20.98 19.30 1.53
N ARG A 184 21.77 18.23 1.60
CA ARG A 184 21.43 16.99 2.34
C ARG A 184 22.51 16.70 3.37
N ASN A 185 22.08 16.36 4.58
CA ASN A 185 22.96 15.85 5.63
C ASN A 185 22.51 14.44 5.99
N CYS A 186 23.47 13.53 6.14
CA CYS A 186 23.20 12.14 6.48
C CYS A 186 23.41 11.91 7.98
N TYR A 187 22.42 11.30 8.63
CA TYR A 187 22.45 11.04 10.07
C TYR A 187 22.35 9.55 10.34
N THR A 188 23.09 9.10 11.35
CA THR A 188 22.99 7.71 11.80
C THR A 188 21.71 7.51 12.61
N LEU A 189 21.15 6.31 12.53
CA LEU A 189 20.02 5.87 13.34
C LEU A 189 20.31 6.04 14.84
N ASN A 190 21.56 5.81 15.26
CA ASN A 190 21.94 5.97 16.67
C ASN A 190 21.84 7.44 17.13
N MET A 191 22.31 8.39 16.31
CA MET A 191 22.19 9.82 16.62
C MET A 191 20.72 10.25 16.74
N LEU A 192 19.87 9.80 15.80
CA LEU A 192 18.43 10.07 15.85
C LEU A 192 17.76 9.41 17.06
N ARG A 193 18.15 8.19 17.44
CA ARG A 193 17.69 7.50 18.67
C ARG A 193 18.06 8.29 19.92
N CYS A 194 19.30 8.78 20.03
CA CYS A 194 19.74 9.63 21.13
C CYS A 194 18.90 10.90 21.22
N TYR A 195 18.69 11.59 20.09
CA TYR A 195 17.87 12.80 20.02
C TYR A 195 16.42 12.54 20.47
N VAL A 196 15.78 11.51 19.91
CA VAL A 196 14.40 11.13 20.26
C VAL A 196 14.29 10.77 21.74
N LYS A 197 15.27 10.03 22.30
CA LYS A 197 15.28 9.68 23.72
C LYS A 197 15.36 10.92 24.62
N GLU A 198 16.25 11.86 24.31
CA GLU A 198 16.39 13.10 25.07
C GLU A 198 15.13 13.98 24.95
N TYR A 199 14.65 14.20 23.72
CA TYR A 199 13.42 14.94 23.45
C TYR A 199 12.23 14.38 24.22
N MET A 200 12.03 13.06 24.19
CA MET A 200 10.95 12.38 24.93
C MET A 200 11.13 12.48 26.45
N SER A 201 12.37 12.46 26.95
CA SER A 201 12.64 12.66 28.38
C SER A 201 12.23 14.05 28.84
N ILE A 202 12.52 15.08 28.02
CA ILE A 202 12.15 16.45 28.33
C ILE A 202 10.63 16.62 28.23
N LEU A 203 10.01 16.12 27.15
CA LEU A 203 8.56 16.19 26.95
C LEU A 203 7.78 15.61 28.13
N LYS A 204 8.23 14.47 28.69
CA LYS A 204 7.65 13.83 29.88
C LYS A 204 7.82 14.63 31.18
N SER A 205 8.81 15.51 31.24
CA SER A 205 9.09 16.32 32.44
C SER A 205 8.25 17.60 32.51
N VAL A 206 7.63 18.00 31.40
CA VAL A 206 6.75 19.18 31.33
C VAL A 206 5.39 18.84 31.92
N LYS A 207 5.01 19.53 33.00
CA LYS A 207 3.65 19.45 33.57
C LYS A 207 2.66 20.17 32.65
N ASP A 208 1.45 19.63 32.54
CA ASP A 208 0.31 20.22 31.79
C ASP A 208 0.59 20.46 30.30
N ILE A 209 1.45 19.64 29.67
CA ILE A 209 1.60 19.68 28.22
C ILE A 209 0.33 19.14 27.56
N ASP A 210 -0.30 20.00 26.76
CA ASP A 210 -1.48 19.67 25.95
C ASP A 210 -1.09 18.85 24.70
N VAL A 211 -0.48 17.68 24.93
CA VAL A 211 -0.14 16.66 23.94
C VAL A 211 -0.11 15.29 24.62
N ASP A 212 -0.65 14.29 23.93
CA ASP A 212 -0.49 12.90 24.35
C ASP A 212 0.95 12.40 24.08
N VAL A 213 1.75 12.39 25.14
CA VAL A 213 3.17 12.00 25.12
C VAL A 213 3.36 10.54 24.69
N LEU A 214 2.41 9.63 24.97
CA LEU A 214 2.51 8.24 24.54
C LEU A 214 2.42 8.15 23.02
N LYS A 215 1.48 8.89 22.41
CA LYS A 215 1.30 8.94 20.95
C LYS A 215 2.51 9.49 20.23
N VAL A 216 3.10 10.57 20.76
CA VAL A 216 4.34 11.14 20.22
C VAL A 216 5.46 10.11 20.23
N GLY A 217 5.61 9.36 21.33
CA GLY A 217 6.59 8.29 21.44
C GLY A 217 6.37 7.18 20.40
N ILE A 218 5.13 6.76 20.16
CA ILE A 218 4.80 5.76 19.13
C ILE A 218 5.20 6.28 17.73
N ILE A 219 4.83 7.50 17.39
CA ILE A 219 5.12 8.12 16.07
C ILE A 219 6.63 8.19 15.82
N LEU A 220 7.40 8.69 16.80
CA LEU A 220 8.86 8.78 16.69
C LEU A 220 9.52 7.40 16.58
N ASN A 221 9.05 6.43 17.38
CA ASN A 221 9.59 5.07 17.32
C ASN A 221 9.28 4.38 15.98
N GLN A 222 8.12 4.64 15.37
CA GLN A 222 7.81 4.09 14.05
C GLN A 222 8.68 4.69 12.95
N PHE A 223 8.99 5.99 13.01
CA PHE A 223 9.95 6.60 12.10
C PHE A 223 11.35 5.98 12.23
N LEU A 224 11.85 5.80 13.46
CA LEU A 224 13.13 5.14 13.70
C LEU A 224 13.13 3.68 13.24
N ALA A 225 12.02 2.97 13.43
CA ALA A 225 11.84 1.59 12.95
C ALA A 225 11.81 1.51 11.41
N ASP A 226 11.28 2.52 10.71
CA ASP A 226 11.34 2.58 9.26
C ASP A 226 12.80 2.67 8.77
N ILE A 227 13.62 3.53 9.38
CA ILE A 227 15.05 3.67 9.05
C ILE A 227 15.81 2.37 9.29
N GLU A 228 15.54 1.72 10.43
CA GLU A 228 16.14 0.43 10.78
C GLU A 228 15.72 -0.68 9.80
N GLU A 229 14.46 -0.69 9.36
CA GLU A 229 13.96 -1.69 8.42
C GLU A 229 14.59 -1.50 7.03
N ILE A 230 14.65 -0.25 6.55
CA ILE A 230 15.31 0.14 5.29
C ILE A 230 16.77 -0.31 5.28
N ASN A 231 17.46 -0.17 6.41
CA ASN A 231 18.82 -0.66 6.65
C ASN A 231 19.85 -0.20 5.58
N MET A 232 19.74 1.04 5.11
CA MET A 232 20.78 1.67 4.28
C MET A 232 21.91 2.19 5.17
N ASN A 233 22.78 1.26 5.60
CA ASN A 233 23.86 1.49 6.57
C ASN A 233 23.38 2.06 7.92
N ASN A 234 22.12 1.81 8.30
CA ASN A 234 21.47 2.44 9.45
C ASN A 234 21.58 3.97 9.44
N THR A 235 21.40 4.57 8.27
CA THR A 235 21.42 6.02 8.09
C THR A 235 20.19 6.53 7.36
N MET A 236 19.90 7.81 7.53
CA MET A 236 18.91 8.53 6.73
C MET A 236 19.41 9.95 6.43
N ALA A 237 19.27 10.36 5.18
CA ALA A 237 19.59 11.72 4.76
C ALA A 237 18.37 12.65 4.91
N THR A 238 18.61 13.91 5.29
CA THR A 238 17.60 14.96 5.18
C THR A 238 17.25 15.25 3.73
N ASN A 239 16.13 15.94 3.51
CA ASN A 239 15.63 16.29 2.18
C ASN A 239 15.55 15.05 1.25
N THR A 240 15.22 13.89 1.82
CA THR A 240 15.17 12.60 1.12
C THR A 240 13.89 11.85 1.50
N SER A 241 13.24 11.25 0.50
CA SER A 241 12.11 10.33 0.63
C SER A 241 12.53 8.94 0.17
N VAL A 242 12.10 7.90 0.89
CA VAL A 242 12.35 6.49 0.55
C VAL A 242 11.04 5.73 0.58
N VAL A 243 10.71 5.06 -0.52
CA VAL A 243 9.56 4.15 -0.63
C VAL A 243 10.06 2.72 -0.56
N PHE A 244 9.51 1.94 0.38
CA PHE A 244 9.90 0.54 0.59
C PHE A 244 8.72 -0.35 0.98
N ASN A 245 8.85 -1.65 0.73
CA ASN A 245 7.88 -2.68 1.07
C ASN A 245 7.96 -3.04 2.56
N ILE A 246 7.06 -2.48 3.37
CA ILE A 246 7.03 -2.68 4.82
C ILE A 246 6.58 -4.11 5.18
N GLY A 247 7.30 -4.75 6.10
CA GLY A 247 7.02 -6.12 6.53
C GLY A 247 7.39 -7.19 5.49
N ARG A 248 7.88 -6.80 4.30
CA ARG A 248 8.38 -7.67 3.23
C ARG A 248 7.40 -8.78 2.85
N SER A 249 6.11 -8.46 2.91
CA SER A 249 5.01 -9.41 2.76
C SER A 249 4.08 -8.97 1.65
N VAL A 250 3.46 -9.95 0.99
CA VAL A 250 2.50 -9.70 -0.09
C VAL A 250 1.24 -10.47 0.22
N PHE A 251 0.13 -9.78 0.09
CA PHE A 251 -1.18 -10.29 0.47
C PHE A 251 -2.11 -10.30 -0.74
N LEU A 252 -3.19 -11.07 -0.63
CA LEU A 252 -4.20 -11.18 -1.66
C LEU A 252 -5.60 -11.13 -1.06
N ARG A 253 -6.55 -10.62 -1.84
CA ARG A 253 -7.98 -10.83 -1.64
C ARG A 253 -8.53 -11.49 -2.90
N ASN A 254 -9.14 -12.64 -2.73
CA ASN A 254 -9.81 -13.36 -3.83
C ASN A 254 -11.31 -13.39 -3.56
N LYS A 255 -12.10 -12.99 -4.55
CA LYS A 255 -13.55 -13.11 -4.55
C LYS A 255 -13.93 -13.98 -5.75
N LYS A 256 -14.49 -15.16 -5.48
CA LYS A 256 -14.95 -16.08 -6.53
C LYS A 256 -16.21 -15.49 -7.18
N ILE A 257 -16.26 -15.45 -8.51
CA ILE A 257 -17.49 -15.16 -9.26
C ILE A 257 -18.14 -16.53 -9.50
N SER A 258 -19.21 -16.83 -8.77
CA SER A 258 -19.89 -18.13 -8.85
C SER A 258 -21.06 -18.10 -9.83
N ARG A 259 -20.94 -18.83 -10.94
CA ARG A 259 -22.05 -19.11 -11.87
C ARG A 259 -23.16 -19.86 -11.14
N ALA A 260 -24.32 -19.23 -11.04
CA ALA A 260 -25.50 -19.82 -10.43
C ALA A 260 -26.14 -20.93 -11.31
N SER A 261 -25.93 -20.93 -12.63
CA SER A 261 -26.48 -21.96 -13.52
C SER A 261 -25.41 -22.93 -14.02
N TYR A 262 -25.42 -24.14 -13.46
CA TYR A 262 -24.87 -25.32 -14.12
C TYR A 262 -25.80 -25.71 -15.29
N THR A 263 -25.75 -24.94 -16.38
CA THR A 263 -26.20 -25.41 -17.68
C THR A 263 -24.95 -25.72 -18.50
N THR A 264 -24.68 -27.03 -18.55
CA THR A 264 -23.68 -27.71 -19.35
C THR A 264 -23.64 -27.16 -20.78
N LYS A 265 -22.59 -26.39 -21.14
CA LYS A 265 -22.03 -26.22 -22.51
C LYS A 265 -20.89 -25.18 -22.66
N GLY A 266 -20.41 -24.55 -21.58
CA GLY A 266 -19.24 -23.66 -21.62
C GLY A 266 -18.01 -24.22 -20.86
N PRO A 267 -16.78 -23.73 -21.13
CA PRO A 267 -15.60 -24.15 -20.38
C PRO A 267 -15.77 -23.88 -18.87
N ASN A 268 -15.54 -24.91 -18.05
CA ASN A 268 -15.75 -24.98 -16.60
C ASN A 268 -14.82 -24.09 -15.75
N ASN A 269 -14.23 -23.03 -16.31
CA ASN A 269 -13.30 -22.18 -15.56
C ASN A 269 -14.10 -21.12 -14.81
N PRO A 270 -14.21 -21.18 -13.47
CA PRO A 270 -14.82 -20.10 -12.71
C PRO A 270 -13.98 -18.85 -12.91
N VAL A 271 -14.62 -17.72 -13.13
CA VAL A 271 -13.95 -16.43 -13.16
C VAL A 271 -13.84 -15.94 -11.72
N GLY A 272 -12.73 -15.30 -11.37
CA GLY A 272 -12.44 -14.75 -10.06
C GLY A 272 -12.05 -13.28 -10.18
N TYR A 273 -12.28 -12.53 -9.12
CA TYR A 273 -11.68 -11.23 -8.90
C TYR A 273 -10.56 -11.39 -7.88
N SER A 274 -9.37 -10.95 -8.24
CA SER A 274 -8.19 -10.99 -7.37
C SER A 274 -7.63 -9.59 -7.21
N GLU A 275 -7.30 -9.24 -5.98
CA GLU A 275 -6.56 -8.04 -5.60
C GLU A 275 -5.28 -8.47 -4.91
N ILE A 276 -4.14 -8.05 -5.44
CA ILE A 276 -2.83 -8.17 -4.80
C ILE A 276 -2.56 -6.89 -4.05
N ILE A 277 -2.13 -7.02 -2.80
CA ILE A 277 -1.82 -5.92 -1.89
C ILE A 277 -0.35 -6.01 -1.53
N VAL A 278 0.40 -4.96 -1.88
CA VAL A 278 1.79 -4.77 -1.45
C VAL A 278 1.81 -3.59 -0.49
N PRO A 279 2.01 -3.85 0.82
CA PRO A 279 2.17 -2.77 1.79
C PRO A 279 3.47 -2.02 1.50
N LYS A 280 3.34 -0.76 1.08
CA LYS A 280 4.47 0.14 0.87
C LYS A 280 4.36 1.33 1.82
N VAL A 281 5.50 1.81 2.28
CA VAL A 281 5.62 3.02 3.10
C VAL A 281 6.61 3.95 2.45
N GLU A 282 6.20 5.19 2.32
CA GLU A 282 7.07 6.32 2.04
C GLU A 282 7.48 6.95 3.37
N THR A 283 8.77 6.99 3.66
CA THR A 283 9.33 7.70 4.82
C THR A 283 10.28 8.79 4.36
N SER A 284 10.10 10.00 4.89
CA SER A 284 10.80 11.19 4.44
C SER A 284 11.35 11.94 5.63
N LEU A 285 12.66 12.19 5.66
CA LEU A 285 13.27 13.09 6.64
C LEU A 285 13.42 14.45 5.97
N ILE A 286 12.58 15.41 6.37
CA ILE A 286 12.55 16.74 5.75
C ILE A 286 13.78 17.51 6.22
N PHE A 287 13.91 17.69 7.54
CA PHE A 287 15.07 18.30 8.15
C PHE A 287 15.35 17.69 9.53
N PHE A 288 16.62 17.78 9.92
CA PHE A 288 17.07 17.57 11.28
C PHE A 288 18.15 18.62 11.57
N LYS A 289 17.95 19.41 12.62
CA LYS A 289 18.80 20.54 13.01
C LYS A 289 19.44 20.37 14.38
N GLY A 290 19.28 19.19 15.00
CA GLY A 290 19.86 18.90 16.31
C GLY A 290 21.38 19.03 16.27
N VAL A 291 21.91 19.96 17.06
CA VAL A 291 23.35 20.16 17.23
C VAL A 291 23.81 19.41 18.48
N GLN A 292 24.79 18.53 18.33
CA GLN A 292 25.35 17.79 19.46
C GLN A 292 26.10 18.76 20.39
N ASP A 293 25.83 18.67 21.69
CA ASP A 293 26.59 19.38 22.71
C ASP A 293 27.90 18.64 22.99
N LEU A 294 29.03 19.27 22.64
CA LEU A 294 30.36 18.70 22.82
C LEU A 294 30.90 18.89 24.25
N ASN A 295 30.18 19.62 25.10
CA ASN A 295 30.59 19.88 26.47
C ASN A 295 30.15 18.79 27.45
N THR A 296 29.37 17.80 26.99
CA THR A 296 28.91 16.68 27.80
C THR A 296 29.60 15.38 27.39
N PRO A 297 29.98 14.51 28.35
CA PRO A 297 30.57 13.20 28.03
C PRO A 297 29.57 12.24 27.36
N GLU A 298 28.28 12.47 27.55
CA GLU A 298 27.19 11.74 26.88
C GLU A 298 26.74 12.48 25.62
N VAL A 299 26.22 11.75 24.62
CA VAL A 299 25.58 12.37 23.45
C VAL A 299 24.32 13.11 23.90
N SER A 300 24.35 14.44 23.86
CA SER A 300 23.22 15.32 24.14
C SER A 300 23.11 16.44 23.09
N PHE A 301 22.02 17.21 23.10
CA PHE A 301 21.75 18.22 22.09
C PHE A 301 21.59 19.62 22.69
N SER A 302 22.30 20.61 22.13
CA SER A 302 22.42 21.95 22.72
C SER A 302 21.07 22.63 22.94
N TYR A 303 20.16 22.56 21.97
CA TYR A 303 18.83 23.15 22.09
C TYR A 303 17.96 22.46 23.14
N LEU A 304 18.00 21.12 23.19
CA LEU A 304 17.31 20.33 24.21
C LEU A 304 17.86 20.62 25.62
N ASN A 305 19.17 20.79 25.76
CA ASN A 305 19.81 21.21 27.02
C ASN A 305 19.34 22.60 27.48
N ILE A 306 19.17 23.57 26.57
CA ILE A 306 18.60 24.89 26.89
C ILE A 306 17.18 24.74 27.46
N ILE A 307 16.31 23.98 26.78
CA ILE A 307 14.93 23.75 27.24
C ILE A 307 14.93 23.07 28.62
N LYS A 308 15.77 22.04 28.79
CA LYS A 308 15.91 21.32 30.06
C LYS A 308 16.32 22.26 31.20
N ASN A 309 17.18 23.25 30.94
CA ASN A 309 17.57 24.24 31.94
C ASN A 309 16.45 25.25 32.24
N CYS A 310 15.69 25.71 31.23
CA CYS A 310 14.50 26.55 31.45
C CYS A 310 13.46 25.86 32.34
N LEU A 311 13.27 24.55 32.17
CA LEU A 311 12.36 23.76 33.02
C LEU A 311 12.86 23.68 34.47
N LYS A 312 14.17 23.56 34.69
CA LYS A 312 14.77 23.58 36.04
C LYS A 312 14.61 24.94 36.73
N SER A 313 14.65 26.04 35.98
CA SER A 313 14.49 27.39 36.50
C SER A 313 13.03 27.84 36.63
N ASN A 314 12.06 26.92 36.51
CA ASN A 314 10.61 27.19 36.53
C ASN A 314 10.11 28.17 35.44
N ASP A 315 10.89 28.41 34.38
CA ASP A 315 10.43 29.19 33.21
C ASP A 315 9.72 28.27 32.20
N VAL A 316 8.59 27.72 32.64
CA VAL A 316 7.88 26.66 31.93
C VAL A 316 7.25 27.18 30.62
N LYS A 317 6.82 28.44 30.57
CA LYS A 317 6.20 29.02 29.36
C LYS A 317 7.20 29.15 28.20
N SER A 318 8.43 29.56 28.49
CA SER A 318 9.50 29.62 27.50
C SER A 318 9.94 28.23 27.00
N ALA A 319 9.67 27.18 27.79
CA ALA A 319 10.01 25.79 27.45
C ALA A 319 8.88 25.01 26.72
N ILE A 320 7.59 25.32 26.96
CA ILE A 320 6.46 24.56 26.39
C ILE A 320 6.31 24.76 24.88
N ASN A 321 6.22 26.01 24.42
CA ASN A 321 5.93 26.30 23.01
C ASN A 321 6.97 25.72 22.05
N PRO A 322 8.28 25.75 22.36
CA PRO A 322 9.29 25.24 21.45
C PRO A 322 9.42 23.70 21.45
N ILE A 323 8.91 23.00 22.47
CA ILE A 323 8.96 21.53 22.54
C ILE A 323 7.66 20.85 22.10
N LYS A 324 6.53 21.56 22.08
CA LYS A 324 5.24 20.99 21.65
C LYS A 324 5.31 20.55 20.19
N PRO A 325 5.14 19.25 19.86
CA PRO A 325 5.14 18.81 18.48
C PRO A 325 3.83 19.20 17.78
N LEU A 326 3.92 19.53 16.50
CA LEU A 326 2.79 19.56 15.60
C LEU A 326 2.70 18.22 14.88
N ILE A 327 1.57 17.54 15.02
CA ILE A 327 1.27 16.28 14.34
C ILE A 327 0.06 16.52 13.43
N ILE A 328 0.18 16.13 12.16
CA ILE A 328 -0.91 16.21 11.18
C ILE A 328 -1.14 14.81 10.63
N TYR A 329 -2.39 14.35 10.73
CA TYR A 329 -2.86 13.12 10.12
C TYR A 329 -3.52 13.45 8.78
N LYS A 330 -3.17 12.72 7.73
CA LYS A 330 -3.78 12.89 6.41
C LYS A 330 -4.32 11.57 5.89
N CYS A 331 -5.48 11.61 5.26
CA CYS A 331 -5.98 10.52 4.45
C CYS A 331 -5.56 10.79 2.99
N SER A 332 -4.57 10.06 2.48
CA SER A 332 -4.07 10.24 1.11
C SER A 332 -5.07 9.81 0.03
N PHE A 333 -6.12 9.08 0.38
CA PHE A 333 -7.19 8.74 -0.56
C PHE A 333 -8.17 9.92 -0.70
N CYS A 334 -8.65 10.47 0.42
CA CYS A 334 -9.62 11.55 0.43
C CYS A 334 -8.99 12.95 0.35
N GLN A 335 -7.66 13.04 0.47
CA GLN A 335 -6.91 14.30 0.56
C GLN A 335 -7.39 15.20 1.73
N LEU A 336 -7.77 14.57 2.84
CA LEU A 336 -8.23 15.24 4.05
C LEU A 336 -7.10 15.35 5.08
N ASN A 337 -6.93 16.52 5.69
CA ASN A 337 -5.91 16.80 6.69
C ASN A 337 -6.55 17.16 8.03
N LEU A 338 -6.13 16.50 9.11
CA LEU A 338 -6.68 16.65 10.45
C LEU A 338 -5.57 16.70 11.49
N LYS A 339 -5.73 17.50 12.54
CA LYS A 339 -4.75 17.60 13.63
C LYS A 339 -5.05 16.65 14.79
N GLU A 340 -6.29 16.17 14.87
CA GLU A 340 -6.75 15.29 15.93
C GLU A 340 -6.83 13.84 15.44
N GLU A 341 -6.24 12.93 16.20
CA GLU A 341 -6.28 11.50 15.93
C GLU A 341 -7.73 10.96 15.93
N ALA A 342 -8.55 11.40 16.89
CA ALA A 342 -9.94 10.98 16.99
C ALA A 342 -10.74 11.39 15.74
N ALA A 343 -10.45 12.56 15.17
CA ALA A 343 -11.11 13.03 13.96
C ALA A 343 -10.75 12.18 12.74
N ILE A 344 -9.47 11.78 12.58
CA ILE A 344 -9.08 10.92 11.45
C ILE A 344 -9.61 9.49 11.61
N ILE A 345 -9.66 8.95 12.84
CA ILE A 345 -10.28 7.65 13.11
C ILE A 345 -11.78 7.70 12.79
N LYS A 346 -12.48 8.77 13.20
CA LYS A 346 -13.89 8.97 12.87
C LYS A 346 -14.11 9.05 11.35
N HIS A 347 -13.25 9.79 10.63
CA HIS A 347 -13.27 9.82 9.16
C HIS A 347 -13.12 8.42 8.55
N LEU A 348 -12.16 7.62 9.02
CA LEU A 348 -11.98 6.24 8.55
C LEU A 348 -13.22 5.39 8.83
N GLN A 349 -13.80 5.50 10.02
CA GLN A 349 -15.01 4.77 10.41
C GLN A 349 -16.23 5.15 9.55
N GLU A 350 -16.39 6.42 9.21
CA GLU A 350 -17.56 6.92 8.47
C GLU A 350 -17.43 6.72 6.95
N VAL A 351 -16.22 6.93 6.40
CA VAL A 351 -15.98 7.00 4.94
C VAL A 351 -15.31 5.74 4.39
N HIS A 352 -14.32 5.19 5.11
CA HIS A 352 -13.53 4.05 4.62
C HIS A 352 -14.08 2.70 5.04
N LYS A 353 -14.74 2.66 6.20
CA LYS A 353 -15.21 1.44 6.86
C LYS A 353 -14.06 0.49 7.19
N MET A 354 -14.40 -0.60 7.88
CA MET A 354 -13.42 -1.61 8.26
C MET A 354 -12.95 -2.39 7.02
N ASP A 355 -11.64 -2.57 6.90
CA ASP A 355 -11.01 -3.20 5.75
C ASP A 355 -11.05 -4.75 5.92
N PRO A 356 -11.53 -5.52 4.93
CA PRO A 356 -11.65 -6.97 5.06
C PRO A 356 -10.30 -7.66 5.23
N ASN A 357 -10.34 -8.87 5.78
CA ASN A 357 -9.17 -9.72 5.92
C ASN A 357 -8.45 -9.93 4.58
N VAL A 358 -7.15 -10.13 4.68
CA VAL A 358 -6.27 -10.45 3.56
C VAL A 358 -5.69 -11.85 3.75
N ILE A 359 -5.28 -12.48 2.66
CA ILE A 359 -4.70 -13.81 2.66
C ILE A 359 -3.21 -13.68 2.34
N CYS A 360 -2.33 -14.33 3.10
CA CYS A 360 -0.92 -14.38 2.75
C CYS A 360 -0.73 -15.16 1.44
N ILE A 361 0.02 -14.61 0.48
CA ILE A 361 0.23 -15.28 -0.81
C ILE A 361 0.98 -16.61 -0.70
N LYS A 362 1.85 -16.74 0.31
CA LYS A 362 2.71 -17.92 0.54
C LYS A 362 1.99 -19.04 1.28
N CYS A 363 1.54 -18.80 2.52
CA CYS A 363 0.90 -19.84 3.35
C CYS A 363 -0.62 -19.89 3.27
N LYS A 364 -1.26 -18.98 2.53
CA LYS A 364 -2.73 -18.87 2.40
C LYS A 364 -3.48 -18.63 3.73
N LYS A 365 -2.78 -18.24 4.80
CA LYS A 365 -3.41 -17.87 6.07
C LYS A 365 -4.20 -16.55 5.90
N SER A 366 -5.45 -16.56 6.37
CA SER A 366 -6.28 -15.35 6.49
C SER A 366 -5.85 -14.53 7.71
N LEU A 367 -5.67 -13.22 7.53
CA LEU A 367 -5.14 -12.28 8.51
C LEU A 367 -5.99 -11.02 8.49
N SER A 368 -6.35 -10.49 9.66
CA SER A 368 -7.06 -9.21 9.75
C SER A 368 -6.11 -8.05 9.53
N VAL A 369 -6.62 -6.99 8.91
CA VAL A 369 -5.86 -5.75 8.69
C VAL A 369 -5.48 -5.10 10.02
N CYS A 370 -6.35 -5.17 11.04
CA CYS A 370 -6.03 -4.71 12.40
C CYS A 370 -4.81 -5.43 12.99
N LEU A 371 -4.70 -6.75 12.83
CA LEU A 371 -3.53 -7.50 13.29
C LEU A 371 -2.28 -7.09 12.50
N LEU A 372 -2.37 -7.01 11.17
CA LEU A 372 -1.22 -6.63 10.34
C LEU A 372 -0.73 -5.22 10.66
N SER A 373 -1.65 -4.27 10.86
CA SER A 373 -1.31 -2.89 11.20
C SER A 373 -0.63 -2.75 12.58
N SER A 374 -0.89 -3.64 13.54
CA SER A 374 -0.19 -3.60 14.84
C SER A 374 1.25 -4.14 14.75
N VAL A 375 1.57 -4.93 13.72
CA VAL A 375 2.91 -5.54 13.54
C VAL A 375 3.59 -5.08 12.26
N ARG A 376 3.36 -3.83 11.84
CA ARG A 376 4.03 -3.22 10.66
C ARG A 376 3.90 -4.10 9.40
N TRP A 377 2.72 -4.70 9.20
CA TRP A 377 2.40 -5.60 8.08
C TRP A 377 3.33 -6.82 7.94
N LYS A 378 4.11 -7.13 8.98
CA LYS A 378 4.98 -8.30 9.01
C LYS A 378 4.16 -9.56 9.23
N HIS A 379 4.45 -10.59 8.44
CA HIS A 379 3.88 -11.91 8.62
C HIS A 379 4.97 -12.98 8.61
N ILE A 380 5.11 -13.71 9.72
CA ILE A 380 5.99 -14.87 9.81
C ILE A 380 5.26 -16.06 9.19
N CYS A 381 5.69 -16.43 7.99
CA CYS A 381 5.12 -17.51 7.23
C CYS A 381 5.62 -18.86 7.78
N THR A 382 4.72 -19.75 8.18
CA THR A 382 5.09 -21.08 8.70
C THR A 382 5.28 -22.14 7.62
N THR A 383 5.16 -21.79 6.34
CA THR A 383 5.44 -22.72 5.23
C THR A 383 6.94 -22.73 4.93
N ASN A 384 7.63 -23.78 5.37
CA ASN A 384 8.90 -24.17 4.76
C ASN A 384 8.66 -24.40 3.25
N PRO A 385 9.43 -23.77 2.34
CA PRO A 385 9.43 -24.16 0.95
C PRO A 385 10.23 -25.46 0.81
N ILE A 386 9.61 -26.61 1.07
CA ILE A 386 10.22 -27.92 0.81
C ILE A 386 9.23 -28.75 -0.02
N SER A 387 9.69 -29.11 -1.22
CA SER A 387 9.24 -30.23 -2.06
C SER A 387 7.75 -30.35 -2.41
N LEU A 388 7.34 -29.72 -3.52
CA LEU A 388 6.34 -30.30 -4.42
C LEU A 388 7.05 -30.84 -5.67
N GLN A 389 8.01 -31.74 -5.47
CA GLN A 389 8.46 -32.70 -6.47
C GLN A 389 8.79 -34.01 -5.75
N GLN A 390 8.30 -35.12 -6.30
CA GLN A 390 8.51 -36.53 -5.89
C GLN A 390 7.70 -36.90 -4.63
N HIS A 391 6.58 -37.64 -4.71
CA HIS A 391 6.45 -38.96 -5.30
C HIS A 391 5.05 -39.19 -5.90
N SER A 392 4.99 -39.31 -7.22
CA SER A 392 4.03 -40.19 -7.90
C SER A 392 4.72 -41.51 -8.19
N LYS A 393 4.54 -42.50 -7.33
CA LYS A 393 4.61 -43.92 -7.72
C LYS A 393 3.44 -44.63 -7.05
N GLN A 394 2.32 -44.64 -7.76
CA GLN A 394 1.29 -45.66 -7.56
C GLN A 394 1.91 -47.00 -7.96
N VAL A 395 1.99 -47.93 -7.02
CA VAL A 395 2.18 -49.35 -7.30
C VAL A 395 0.80 -49.91 -7.65
N PRO A 396 0.62 -50.57 -8.80
CA PRO A 396 -0.66 -51.19 -9.16
C PRO A 396 -0.85 -52.46 -8.33
N ILE A 397 -1.99 -52.56 -7.65
CA ILE A 397 -2.46 -53.83 -7.10
C ILE A 397 -3.14 -54.56 -8.25
N THR A 398 -2.51 -55.62 -8.72
CA THR A 398 -3.10 -56.64 -9.59
C THR A 398 -3.69 -57.75 -8.73
N LEU A 399 -4.96 -58.04 -9.01
CA LEU A 399 -5.81 -59.17 -8.61
C LEU A 399 -6.16 -59.31 -7.12
#